data_AF-A0A158CER5-F1
#
_entry.id   AF-A0A158CER5-F1
#
_cell.length_a   1.000
_cell.length_b   1.000
_cell.length_c   1.000
_cell.angle_alpha   90.00
_cell.angle_beta   90.00
_cell.angle_gamma   90.00
#
_symmetry.space_group_name_H-M   'P 1'
#
loop_
_entity.id
_entity.type
_entity.pdbx_description
1 polymer ?
#
loop_
_entity_poly.entity_id
_entity_poly.type
_entity_poly.pdbx_seq_one_letter_code
_entity_poly.pdbx_strand_id
1 'polypeptide(L)'
;MKSLQVTVDAQGNAVVSHSMPIGEHCRSRARRLASLIDTLAAPGGMERLGEFAEPFKREMFTLMQSLAEEQIPNLEALEKHMAQTYYERGVRAAIEHRQKEEAIKSPQPLPVAQGH
;
A
#
# COMPACT_ATOMS: atom_id res chain seq x y z
N MET A 1 -7.87 -2.46 -18.14
CA MET A 1 -8.97 -3.28 -17.63
C MET A 1 -8.52 -3.92 -16.33
N LYS A 2 -9.32 -3.77 -15.27
CA LYS A 2 -9.03 -4.24 -13.91
C LYS A 2 -9.26 -5.76 -13.88
N SER A 3 -8.24 -6.59 -13.60
CA SER A 3 -8.39 -8.05 -13.71
C SER A 3 -9.32 -8.56 -12.60
N LEU A 4 -10.42 -9.17 -13.01
CA LEU A 4 -11.37 -9.84 -12.14
C LEU A 4 -10.98 -11.32 -12.13
N GLN A 5 -10.68 -11.84 -10.96
CA GLN A 5 -10.56 -13.28 -10.72
C GLN A 5 -11.84 -13.77 -10.08
N VAL A 6 -12.41 -14.83 -10.63
CA VAL A 6 -13.56 -15.51 -10.04
C VAL A 6 -13.05 -16.85 -9.53
N THR A 7 -13.17 -17.08 -8.23
CA THR A 7 -12.81 -18.32 -7.54
C THR A 7 -14.03 -18.88 -6.82
N VAL A 8 -13.93 -20.10 -6.29
CA VAL A 8 -14.99 -20.71 -5.47
C VAL A 8 -14.43 -20.91 -4.07
N ASP A 9 -15.16 -20.49 -3.03
CA ASP A 9 -14.75 -20.70 -1.65
C ASP A 9 -14.97 -22.16 -1.18
N ALA A 10 -14.53 -22.46 0.05
CA ALA A 10 -14.68 -23.79 0.63
C ALA A 10 -16.15 -24.20 0.87
N GLN A 11 -17.09 -23.25 0.84
CA GLN A 11 -18.53 -23.49 0.97
C GLN A 11 -19.24 -23.58 -0.39
N GLY A 12 -18.53 -23.42 -1.51
CA GLY A 12 -19.11 -23.50 -2.85
C GLY A 12 -19.65 -22.17 -3.39
N ASN A 13 -19.40 -21.04 -2.73
CA ASN A 13 -19.84 -19.73 -3.22
C ASN A 13 -18.82 -19.16 -4.21
N ALA A 14 -19.32 -18.49 -5.25
CA ALA A 14 -18.47 -17.75 -6.18
C ALA A 14 -17.92 -16.48 -5.50
N VAL A 15 -16.60 -16.43 -5.36
CA VAL A 15 -15.84 -15.28 -4.86
C VAL A 15 -15.28 -14.51 -6.04
N VAL A 16 -15.69 -13.26 -6.19
CA VAL A 16 -15.10 -12.35 -7.18
C VAL A 16 -14.06 -11.48 -6.48
N SER A 17 -12.80 -11.69 -6.84
CA SER A 17 -11.66 -10.92 -6.34
C SER A 17 -11.12 -10.02 -7.43
N HIS A 18 -10.74 -8.80 -7.05
CA HIS A 18 -10.17 -7.83 -7.98
C HIS A 18 -8.70 -7.60 -7.64
N SER A 19 -7.81 -7.82 -8.60
CA SER A 19 -6.39 -7.54 -8.41
C SER A 19 -6.14 -6.03 -8.48
N MET A 20 -5.86 -5.44 -7.31
CA MET A 20 -5.53 -4.02 -7.15
C MET A 20 -4.16 -3.91 -6.47
N PRO A 21 -3.28 -3.01 -6.92
CA PRO A 21 -2.03 -2.72 -6.21
C PRO A 21 -2.34 -2.35 -4.75
N ILE A 22 -1.66 -2.97 -3.79
CA ILE A 22 -1.95 -2.77 -2.35
C ILE A 22 -1.92 -1.28 -1.94
N GLY A 23 -1.00 -0.51 -2.52
CA GLY A 23 -0.96 0.94 -2.31
C GLY A 23 -2.17 1.70 -2.86
N GLU A 24 -2.76 1.28 -3.98
CA GLU A 24 -4.02 1.85 -4.50
C GLU A 24 -5.20 1.48 -3.59
N HIS A 25 -5.24 0.23 -3.13
CA HIS A 25 -6.28 -0.26 -2.22
C HIS A 25 -6.30 0.52 -0.91
N CYS A 26 -5.14 0.64 -0.26
CA CYS A 26 -5.00 1.39 0.99
C CYS A 26 -5.37 2.87 0.81
N ARG A 27 -4.94 3.52 -0.28
CA ARG A 27 -5.32 4.92 -0.57
C ARG A 27 -6.82 5.09 -0.79
N SER A 28 -7.44 4.19 -1.55
CA SER A 28 -8.88 4.23 -1.80
C SER A 28 -9.68 4.06 -0.52
N ARG A 29 -9.26 3.14 0.37
CA ARG A 29 -9.90 2.93 1.67
C ARG A 29 -9.71 4.12 2.61
N ALA A 30 -8.49 4.63 2.75
CA ALA A 30 -8.21 5.78 3.59
C ALA A 30 -9.09 6.98 3.18
N ARG A 31 -9.29 7.21 1.88
CA ARG A 31 -10.20 8.25 1.39
C ARG A 31 -11.65 8.03 1.81
N ARG A 32 -12.16 6.79 1.74
CA ARG A 32 -13.53 6.48 2.16
C ARG A 32 -13.73 6.67 3.67
N LEU A 33 -12.76 6.24 4.48
CA LEU A 33 -12.75 6.48 5.92
C LEU A 33 -12.73 7.97 6.25
N ALA A 34 -11.88 8.76 5.58
CA ALA A 34 -11.84 10.20 5.74
C ALA A 34 -13.20 10.84 5.40
N SER A 35 -13.82 10.48 4.27
CA SER A 35 -15.14 11.00 3.89
C SER A 35 -16.24 10.60 4.87
N LEU A 36 -16.17 9.41 5.45
CA LEU A 36 -17.10 9.00 6.50
C LEU A 36 -16.91 9.88 7.74
N ILE A 37 -15.68 10.03 8.22
CA ILE A 37 -15.34 10.89 9.37
C ILE A 37 -15.79 12.34 9.13
N ASP A 38 -15.54 12.89 7.94
CA ASP A 38 -15.95 14.26 7.58
C ASP A 38 -17.48 14.41 7.61
N THR A 39 -18.22 13.39 7.18
CA THR A 39 -19.69 13.38 7.21
C THR A 39 -20.22 13.30 8.65
N LEU A 40 -19.56 12.53 9.51
CA LEU A 40 -19.90 12.40 10.92
C LEU A 40 -19.54 13.64 11.73
N ALA A 41 -18.40 14.26 11.42
CA ALA A 41 -17.87 15.44 12.09
C ALA A 41 -18.52 16.75 11.61
N ALA A 42 -19.28 16.72 10.51
CA ALA A 42 -20.06 17.87 10.07
C ALA A 42 -21.11 18.24 11.14
N PRO A 43 -21.45 19.54 11.30
CA PRO A 43 -22.51 19.95 12.21
C PRO A 43 -23.83 19.26 11.85
N GLY A 44 -24.49 18.60 12.81
CA GLY A 44 -25.69 17.81 12.53
C GLY A 44 -25.41 16.36 12.06
N GLY A 45 -24.15 15.99 11.84
CA GLY A 45 -23.76 14.69 11.26
C GLY A 45 -24.07 13.52 12.18
N MET A 46 -23.78 13.67 13.47
CA MET A 46 -24.12 12.67 14.50
C MET A 46 -25.62 12.70 14.84
N GLU A 47 -26.25 13.86 14.81
CA GLU A 47 -27.69 14.00 15.03
C GLU A 47 -28.49 13.27 13.94
N ARG A 48 -28.09 13.43 12.66
CA ARG A 48 -28.64 12.68 11.53
C ARG A 48 -28.43 11.18 11.65
N LEU A 49 -27.34 10.77 12.30
CA LEU A 49 -27.10 9.36 12.58
C LEU A 49 -28.14 8.77 13.54
N GLY A 50 -28.62 9.61 14.48
CA GLY A 50 -29.70 9.30 15.39
C GLY A 50 -31.06 9.09 14.70
N GLU A 51 -31.26 9.70 13.53
CA GLU A 51 -32.51 9.64 12.75
C GLU A 51 -32.69 8.34 11.95
N PHE A 52 -31.62 7.58 11.73
CA PHE A 52 -31.74 6.29 11.05
C PHE A 52 -32.39 5.22 11.95
N ALA A 53 -32.95 4.18 11.34
CA ALA A 53 -33.46 3.04 12.08
C ALA A 53 -32.30 2.29 12.78
N GLU A 54 -32.57 1.73 13.96
CA GLU A 54 -31.57 1.02 14.78
C GLU A 54 -30.79 -0.09 14.04
N PRO A 55 -31.41 -0.89 13.15
CA PRO A 55 -30.68 -1.87 12.34
C PRO A 55 -29.60 -1.22 11.46
N PHE A 56 -29.90 -0.07 10.86
CA PHE A 56 -28.98 0.66 10.00
C PHE A 56 -27.82 1.26 10.78
N LYS A 57 -28.09 1.79 11.99
CA LYS A 57 -27.01 2.26 12.90
C LYS A 57 -26.07 1.11 13.24
N ARG A 58 -26.62 -0.06 13.60
CA ARG A 58 -25.84 -1.25 13.93
C ARG A 58 -24.96 -1.67 12.74
N GLU A 59 -25.51 -1.72 11.53
CA GLU A 59 -24.75 -2.03 10.31
C GLU A 59 -23.63 -1.01 10.04
N MET A 60 -23.90 0.29 10.21
CA MET A 60 -22.87 1.32 10.10
C MET A 60 -21.76 1.16 11.12
N PHE A 61 -22.10 0.86 12.38
CA PHE A 61 -21.12 0.60 13.44
C PHE A 61 -20.30 -0.64 13.15
N THR A 62 -20.92 -1.73 12.71
CA THR A 62 -20.22 -2.94 12.28
C THR A 62 -19.27 -2.64 11.12
N LEU A 63 -19.70 -1.85 10.14
CA LEU A 63 -18.85 -1.45 9.02
C LEU A 63 -17.64 -0.61 9.48
N MET A 64 -17.86 0.36 10.37
CA MET A 64 -16.77 1.16 10.96
C MET A 64 -15.80 0.30 11.76
N GLN A 65 -16.31 -0.66 12.52
CA GLN A 65 -15.51 -1.60 13.29
C GLN A 65 -14.69 -2.50 12.38
N SER A 66 -15.29 -3.11 11.35
CA SER A 66 -14.56 -3.92 10.37
C SER A 66 -13.50 -3.12 9.62
N LEU A 67 -13.78 -1.85 9.28
CA LEU A 67 -12.80 -0.96 8.66
C LEU A 67 -11.61 -0.68 9.57
N ALA A 68 -11.83 -0.53 10.88
CA ALA A 68 -10.77 -0.30 11.87
C ALA A 68 -9.96 -1.57 12.13
N GLU A 69 -10.62 -2.72 12.27
CA GLU A 69 -9.96 -4.02 12.49
C GLU A 69 -9.10 -4.41 11.28
N GLU A 70 -9.56 -4.11 10.06
CA GLU A 70 -8.79 -4.37 8.83
C GLU A 70 -7.70 -3.32 8.55
N GLN A 71 -7.65 -2.19 9.27
CA GLN A 71 -6.59 -1.19 9.10
C GLN A 71 -5.23 -1.68 9.64
N ILE A 72 -5.23 -2.43 10.75
CA ILE A 72 -4.01 -2.94 11.38
C ILE A 72 -3.19 -3.83 10.41
N PRO A 73 -3.75 -4.90 9.82
CA PRO A 73 -2.98 -5.75 8.90
C PRO A 73 -2.56 -5.01 7.61
N ASN A 74 -3.33 -4.00 7.18
CA ASN A 74 -2.95 -3.16 6.05
C ASN A 74 -1.76 -2.24 6.37
N LEU A 75 -1.71 -1.69 7.59
CA LEU A 75 -0.57 -0.90 8.07
C LEU A 75 0.68 -1.77 8.22
N GLU A 76 0.54 -2.97 8.79
CA GLU A 76 1.64 -3.94 8.91
C GLU A 76 2.19 -4.36 7.54
N ALA A 77 1.32 -4.64 6.57
CA ALA A 77 1.72 -4.96 5.21
C ALA A 77 2.44 -3.78 4.53
N LEU A 78 1.99 -2.55 4.78
CA LEU A 78 2.62 -1.34 4.26
C LEU A 78 4.00 -1.11 4.89
N GLU A 79 4.15 -1.24 6.21
CA GLU A 79 5.44 -1.14 6.91
C GLU A 79 6.43 -2.17 6.38
N LYS A 80 6.00 -3.43 6.25
CA LYS A 80 6.85 -4.51 5.71
C LYS A 80 7.30 -4.20 4.28
N HIS A 81 6.40 -3.71 3.43
CA HIS A 81 6.73 -3.36 2.06
C HIS A 81 7.67 -2.14 1.99
N MET A 82 7.48 -1.13 2.84
CA MET A 82 8.39 0.01 2.91
C MET A 82 9.77 -0.40 3.42
N ALA A 83 9.85 -1.19 4.49
CA ALA A 83 11.10 -1.72 5.02
C ALA A 83 11.89 -2.50 3.96
N GLN A 84 11.21 -3.36 3.20
CA GLN A 84 11.81 -4.07 2.07
C GLN A 84 12.30 -3.12 0.97
N THR A 85 11.51 -2.11 0.61
CA THR A 85 11.88 -1.13 -0.42
C THR A 85 13.11 -0.32 -0.01
N TYR A 86 13.20 0.09 1.25
CA TYR A 86 14.37 0.81 1.78
C TYR A 86 15.60 -0.08 1.85
N TYR A 87 15.45 -1.34 2.24
CA TYR A 87 16.53 -2.33 2.22
C TYR A 87 17.07 -2.53 0.80
N GLU A 88 16.20 -2.78 -0.18
CA GLU A 88 16.58 -2.94 -1.58
C GLU A 88 17.27 -1.69 -2.15
N ARG A 89 16.80 -0.50 -1.80
CA ARG A 89 17.48 0.76 -2.15
C ARG A 89 18.86 0.87 -1.52
N GLY A 90 19.01 0.50 -0.24
CA GLY A 90 20.29 0.50 0.46
C GLY A 90 21.29 -0.46 -0.18
N VAL A 91 20.85 -1.68 -0.50
CA VAL A 91 21.66 -2.68 -1.21
C VAL A 91 22.09 -2.15 -2.58
N ARG A 92 21.17 -1.56 -3.35
CA ARG A 92 21.49 -1.00 -4.66
C ARG A 92 22.49 0.15 -4.57
N ALA A 93 22.30 1.07 -3.61
CA ALA A 93 23.22 2.16 -3.37
C ALA A 93 24.63 1.67 -2.96
N ALA A 94 24.71 0.62 -2.15
CA ALA A 94 25.97 0.00 -1.76
C ALA A 94 26.69 -0.66 -2.94
N ILE A 95 25.96 -1.34 -3.82
CA ILE A 95 26.50 -1.95 -5.05
C ILE A 95 27.02 -0.84 -5.99
N GLU A 96 26.25 0.21 -6.22
CA GLU A 96 26.65 1.36 -7.06
C GLU A 96 27.89 2.06 -6.50
N HIS A 97 28.00 2.20 -5.18
CA HIS A 97 29.18 2.77 -4.53
C HIS A 97 30.42 1.91 -4.77
N ARG A 98 30.33 0.59 -4.55
CA ARG A 98 31.44 -0.34 -4.80
C ARG A 98 31.89 -0.29 -6.27
N GLN A 99 30.96 -0.30 -7.22
CA GLN A 99 31.28 -0.22 -8.64
C GLN A 99 31.99 1.09 -9.00
N LYS A 100 31.59 2.22 -8.40
CA LYS A 100 32.29 3.50 -8.57
C LYS A 100 33.70 3.47 -7.98
N GLU A 101 33.88 2.90 -6.79
CA GLU A 101 35.22 2.77 -6.19
C GLU A 101 36.16 1.86 -7.01
N GLU A 102 35.64 0.77 -7.57
CA GLU A 102 36.39 -0.15 -8.44
C GLU A 102 36.74 0.51 -9.79
N ALA A 103 35.83 1.30 -10.36
CA ALA A 103 36.09 2.09 -11.58
C ALA A 103 37.15 3.18 -11.35
N ILE A 104 37.20 3.79 -10.16
CA ILE A 104 38.21 4.80 -9.80
C ILE A 104 39.58 4.16 -9.52
N LYS A 105 39.61 2.92 -9.01
CA LYS A 105 40.85 2.17 -8.71
C LYS A 105 41.42 1.42 -9.93
N SER A 106 40.71 1.41 -11.06
CA SER A 106 41.17 0.78 -12.30
C SER A 106 42.27 1.66 -12.94
N PRO A 107 43.51 1.16 -13.13
CA PRO A 107 44.56 1.93 -13.79
C PRO A 107 44.15 2.18 -15.25
N GLN A 108 44.11 3.43 -15.69
CA GLN A 108 44.08 3.72 -17.13
C GLN A 108 45.32 3.05 -17.77
N PRO A 109 45.17 2.33 -18.89
CA PRO A 109 46.33 1.84 -19.62
C PRO A 109 47.13 3.06 -20.07
N LEU A 110 48.38 3.18 -19.61
CA LEU A 110 49.30 4.20 -20.06
C LEU A 110 49.39 4.15 -21.61
N PRO A 111 49.29 5.28 -22.31
CA PRO A 111 49.47 5.29 -23.76
C PRO A 111 50.90 4.82 -24.05
N VAL A 112 51.02 3.72 -24.79
CA VAL A 112 52.29 3.19 -25.25
C VAL A 112 52.93 4.26 -26.14
N ALA A 113 54.01 4.87 -25.66
CA ALA A 113 54.80 5.80 -26.45
C ALA A 113 55.36 5.04 -27.66
N GLN A 114 54.83 5.33 -28.85
CA GLN A 114 55.43 4.90 -30.10
C GLN A 114 56.66 5.77 -30.32
N GLY A 115 57.83 5.20 -30.06
CA GLY A 115 59.11 5.80 -30.42
C GLY A 115 59.34 5.73 -31.92
N HIS A 116 59.68 6.86 -32.52
CA HIS A 116 60.34 6.99 -33.82
C HIS A 116 61.41 8.07 -33.73
#